data_AF-A0A3D4BCT8-F1
#
_entry.id   AF-A0A3D4BCT8-F1
#
_cell.length_a   1.000
_cell.length_b   1.000
_cell.length_c   1.000
_cell.angle_alpha   90.00
_cell.angle_beta   90.00
_cell.angle_gamma   90.00
#
_symmetry.space_group_name_H-M   'P 1'
#
loop_
_entity.id
_entity.type
_entity.pdbx_description
1 polymer ?
#
loop_
_entity_poly.entity_id
_entity_poly.type
_entity_poly.pdbx_seq_one_letter_code
_entity_poly.pdbx_strand_id
1 'polypeptide(L)'
;MRVIERLMHAHDTGEMICSGHDYRQALEIAIALKQSSQQNHERIGLPLADRSLRVFPHPYRLTGGDVAGWESIGYAGPPELPE
;
A
#
# COMPACT_ATOMS: atom_id res chain seq x y z
N MET A 1 -12.09 -20.21 -1.86
CA MET A 1 -10.81 -20.67 -1.29
C MET A 1 -10.26 -19.58 -0.38
N ARG A 2 -10.07 -19.89 0.91
CA ARG A 2 -9.53 -18.97 1.92
C ARG A 2 -8.03 -18.73 1.65
N VAL A 3 -7.46 -17.65 2.20
CA VAL A 3 -6.04 -17.27 1.96
C VAL A 3 -5.06 -18.39 2.34
N ILE A 4 -5.30 -19.05 3.48
CA ILE A 4 -4.44 -20.15 3.96
C ILE A 4 -4.46 -21.33 2.98
N GLU A 5 -5.63 -21.69 2.45
CA GLU A 5 -5.77 -22.79 1.48
C GLU A 5 -4.99 -22.49 0.19
N ARG A 6 -4.99 -21.22 -0.27
CA ARG A 6 -4.20 -20.80 -1.44
C ARG A 6 -2.70 -20.92 -1.20
N LEU A 7 -2.24 -20.57 0.00
CA LEU A 7 -0.82 -20.66 0.36
C LEU A 7 -0.36 -22.12 0.43
N MET A 8 -1.14 -22.98 1.08
CA MET A 8 -0.84 -24.41 1.16
C MET A 8 -0.84 -25.05 -0.23
N HIS A 9 -1.84 -24.74 -1.06
CA HIS A 9 -1.88 -25.23 -2.45
C HIS A 9 -0.63 -24.83 -3.23
N ALA A 10 -0.23 -23.56 -3.17
CA ALA A 10 0.98 -23.09 -3.84
C ALA A 10 2.26 -23.76 -3.32
N HIS A 11 2.31 -24.11 -2.04
CA HIS A 11 3.43 -24.88 -1.47
C HIS A 11 3.46 -26.31 -2.02
N ASP A 12 2.30 -26.97 -2.06
CA ASP A 12 2.19 -28.37 -2.45
C ASP A 12 2.37 -28.57 -3.97
N THR A 13 1.88 -27.64 -4.80
CA THR A 13 1.86 -27.78 -6.26
C THR A 13 2.87 -26.89 -6.99
N GLY A 14 3.39 -25.86 -6.33
CA GLY A 14 4.16 -24.79 -6.97
C GLY A 14 3.31 -23.77 -7.75
N GLU A 15 1.99 -23.96 -7.84
CA GLU A 15 1.09 -23.07 -8.57
C GLU A 15 0.61 -21.92 -7.68
N MET A 16 1.14 -20.72 -7.93
CA MET A 16 0.73 -19.50 -7.25
C MET A 16 -0.30 -18.72 -8.05
N ILE A 17 -1.43 -18.40 -7.42
CA ILE A 17 -2.44 -17.49 -8.00
C ILE A 17 -1.97 -16.02 -7.93
N CYS A 18 -1.13 -15.67 -6.95
CA CYS A 18 -0.54 -14.34 -6.81
C CYS A 18 0.88 -14.50 -6.31
N SER A 19 1.84 -14.18 -7.16
CA SER A 19 3.27 -14.28 -6.88
C SER A 19 3.78 -13.02 -6.15
N GLY A 20 5.02 -13.09 -5.65
CA GLY A 20 5.71 -11.91 -5.14
C GLY A 20 5.91 -10.81 -6.21
N HIS A 21 5.96 -11.18 -7.50
CA HIS A 21 6.05 -10.20 -8.59
C HIS A 21 4.76 -9.38 -8.71
N ASP A 22 3.61 -10.05 -8.66
CA ASP A 22 2.30 -9.39 -8.74
C ASP A 22 2.11 -8.42 -7.57
N TYR A 23 2.49 -8.84 -6.36
CA TYR A 23 2.43 -8.00 -5.18
C TYR A 23 3.38 -6.78 -5.29
N ARG A 24 4.57 -6.96 -5.86
CA ARG A 24 5.50 -5.86 -6.13
C ARG A 24 4.90 -4.85 -7.11
N GLN A 25 4.29 -5.30 -8.20
CA GLN A 25 3.63 -4.42 -9.17
C GLN A 25 2.47 -3.65 -8.52
N ALA A 26 1.64 -4.31 -7.73
CA ALA A 26 0.55 -3.66 -6.99
C ALA A 26 1.08 -2.58 -6.04
N LEU A 27 2.16 -2.86 -5.31
CA LEU A 27 2.79 -1.88 -4.42
C LEU A 27 3.40 -0.69 -5.19
N GLU A 28 4.07 -0.94 -6.32
CA GLU A 28 4.60 0.12 -7.18
C GLU A 28 3.49 1.04 -7.70
N ILE A 29 2.35 0.47 -8.13
CA ILE A 29 1.18 1.23 -8.57
C ILE A 29 0.62 2.07 -7.41
N ALA A 30 0.50 1.51 -6.21
CA ALA A 30 0.01 2.24 -5.04
C ALA A 30 0.90 3.44 -4.68
N ILE A 31 2.22 3.27 -4.73
CA ILE A 31 3.18 4.36 -4.53
C ILE A 31 3.07 5.40 -5.67
N ALA A 32 2.95 4.97 -6.92
CA ALA A 32 2.80 5.86 -8.07
C ALA A 32 1.53 6.73 -7.97
N LEU A 33 0.41 6.16 -7.52
CA LEU A 33 -0.84 6.91 -7.28
C LEU A 33 -0.66 7.97 -6.20
N LYS A 34 0.04 7.64 -5.10
CA LYS A 34 0.39 8.62 -4.06
C LYS A 34 1.25 9.75 -4.65
N GLN A 35 2.31 9.43 -5.38
CA GLN A 35 3.19 10.44 -6.00
C GLN A 35 2.45 11.32 -7.01
N SER A 36 1.64 10.72 -7.88
CA SER A 36 0.79 11.44 -8.82
C SER A 36 -0.12 12.45 -8.11
N SER A 37 -0.77 12.03 -7.00
CA SER A 37 -1.61 12.93 -6.21
C SER A 37 -0.86 14.12 -5.60
N GLN A 38 0.41 13.93 -5.23
CA GLN A 38 1.27 14.97 -4.68
C GLN A 38 1.83 15.91 -5.76
N GLN A 39 1.87 15.45 -7.02
CA GLN A 39 2.39 16.16 -8.18
C GLN A 39 1.26 16.64 -9.10
N ASN A 40 0.15 17.13 -8.53
CA ASN A 40 -1.00 17.65 -9.29
C ASN A 40 -1.54 16.70 -10.38
N HIS A 41 -1.60 15.41 -10.08
CA HIS A 41 -2.09 14.35 -10.98
C HIS A 41 -1.23 14.09 -12.22
N GLU A 42 0.07 14.42 -12.19
CA GLU A 42 1.00 14.06 -13.25
C GLU A 42 1.14 12.54 -13.42
N ARG A 43 1.45 12.12 -14.65
CA ARG A 43 1.68 10.71 -14.97
C ARG A 43 3.02 10.26 -14.40
N ILE A 44 3.00 9.23 -13.57
CA ILE A 44 4.21 8.57 -13.04
C ILE A 44 4.55 7.34 -13.90
N GLY A 45 5.80 7.25 -14.35
CA GLY A 45 6.31 6.09 -15.08
C GLY A 45 6.56 4.89 -14.16
N LEU A 46 6.34 3.68 -14.69
CA LEU A 46 6.66 2.42 -14.01
C LEU A 46 7.73 1.64 -14.82
N PRO A 47 8.63 0.88 -14.16
CA PRO A 47 8.79 0.78 -12.70
C PRO A 47 9.27 2.09 -12.09
N LEU A 48 9.08 2.25 -10.78
CA LEU A 48 9.47 3.49 -10.11
C LEU A 48 10.99 3.65 -10.17
N ALA A 49 11.46 4.82 -10.62
CA ALA A 49 12.88 5.13 -10.68
C ALA A 49 13.51 5.18 -9.28
N ASP A 50 12.80 5.83 -8.34
CA ASP A 50 13.20 5.87 -6.93
C ASP A 50 12.63 4.67 -6.16
N ARG A 51 13.52 3.74 -5.79
CA ARG A 51 13.19 2.54 -5.02
C ARG A 51 13.18 2.76 -3.50
N SER A 52 13.49 3.98 -3.03
CA SER A 52 13.40 4.35 -1.61
C SER A 52 11.97 4.66 -1.19
N LEU A 53 11.08 4.99 -2.14
CA LEU A 53 9.68 5.31 -1.86
C LEU A 53 8.96 4.17 -1.12
N ARG A 54 8.07 4.57 -0.19
CA ARG A 54 7.30 3.67 0.67
C ARG A 54 5.85 4.15 0.84
N VAL A 55 4.96 3.19 1.08
CA VAL A 55 3.65 3.43 1.70
C VAL A 55 3.74 2.94 3.14
N PHE A 56 3.69 3.86 4.09
CA PHE A 56 3.66 3.52 5.50
C PHE A 56 2.22 3.30 5.94
N PRO A 57 1.87 2.10 6.44
CA PRO A 57 0.59 1.93 7.12
C PRO A 57 0.62 2.78 8.39
N HIS A 58 -0.31 3.72 8.48
CA HIS A 58 -0.42 4.58 9.65
C HIS A 58 -1.68 4.20 10.44
N PRO A 59 -1.62 4.02 11.78
CA PRO A 59 -2.77 3.66 12.60
C PRO A 59 -4.01 4.52 12.32
N TYR A 60 -3.79 5.83 12.07
CA TYR A 60 -4.82 6.78 11.64
C TYR A 60 -5.76 6.23 10.54
N ARG A 61 -5.22 5.69 9.44
CA ARG A 61 -6.05 5.11 8.36
C ARG A 61 -6.64 3.76 8.74
N LEU A 62 -5.93 2.98 9.54
CA LEU A 62 -6.40 1.65 9.94
C LEU A 62 -7.65 1.73 10.83
N THR A 63 -7.78 2.78 11.63
CA THR A 63 -8.92 3.01 12.52
C THR A 63 -10.03 3.87 11.87
N GLY A 64 -9.99 4.09 10.56
CA GLY A 64 -11.01 4.86 9.84
C GLY A 64 -10.97 6.37 10.10
N GLY A 65 -9.81 6.90 10.46
CA GLY A 65 -9.65 8.33 10.73
C GLY A 65 -9.95 9.22 9.53
N ASP A 66 -9.80 8.70 8.31
CA ASP A 66 -10.15 9.39 7.07
C ASP A 66 -11.66 9.66 6.93
N VAL A 67 -12.49 8.83 7.57
CA VAL A 67 -13.94 9.03 7.65
C VAL A 67 -14.32 9.82 8.91
N ALA A 68 -13.70 9.50 10.06
CA ALA A 68 -14.09 10.04 11.36
C ALA A 68 -13.44 11.40 11.71
N GLY A 69 -12.37 11.79 11.00
CA GLY A 69 -11.57 12.99 11.26
C GLY A 69 -10.45 12.77 12.29
N TRP A 70 -9.44 13.65 12.27
CA TRP A 70 -8.21 13.54 13.08
C TRP A 70 -8.48 13.39 14.60
N GLU A 71 -9.33 14.27 15.12
CA GLU A 71 -9.61 14.39 16.55
C GLU A 71 -10.32 13.15 17.11
N SER A 72 -11.14 12.50 16.29
CA SER A 72 -11.96 11.35 16.68
C SER A 72 -11.14 10.12 17.11
N ILE A 73 -9.87 10.07 16.70
CA ILE A 73 -8.94 8.98 16.99
C ILE A 73 -7.65 9.46 17.64
N GLY A 74 -7.68 10.64 18.26
CA GLY A 74 -6.60 11.14 19.12
C GLY A 74 -5.46 11.86 18.38
N TYR A 75 -5.67 12.33 17.15
CA TYR A 75 -4.69 13.13 16.41
C TYR A 75 -5.10 14.61 16.39
N ALA A 76 -4.13 15.50 16.62
CA ALA A 76 -4.33 16.95 16.50
C ALA A 76 -4.26 17.46 15.05
N GLY A 77 -3.88 16.60 14.10
CA GLY A 77 -3.71 16.95 12.70
C GLY A 77 -3.18 15.76 11.88
N PRO A 78 -2.75 15.97 10.63
CA PRO A 78 -2.13 14.93 9.82
C PRO A 78 -0.93 14.32 10.56
N PRO A 79 -0.81 12.99 10.65
CA PRO A 79 0.32 12.37 11.32
C PRO A 79 1.63 12.66 10.60
N GLU A 80 2.68 12.94 11.37
CA GLU A 80 4.02 13.06 10.85
C GLU A 80 4.49 11.72 10.28
N LEU A 81 5.15 11.76 9.12
CA LEU A 81 5.74 10.57 8.53
C LEU A 81 7.01 10.24 9.31
N PRO A 82 7.23 8.98 9.73
CA PRO A 82 8.52 8.59 10.29
C PRO A 82 9.63 8.81 9.25
N GLU A 83 10.81 9.23 9.72
CA GLU A 83 12.04 9.36 8.92
C GLU A 83 12.45 8.03 8.27
#